data_AF-A0A914EEV2-F1
#
_entry.id   AF-A0A914EEV2-F1
#
_cell.length_a   1.000
_cell.length_b   1.000
_cell.length_c   1.000
_cell.angle_alpha   90.00
_cell.angle_beta   90.00
_cell.angle_gamma   90.00
#
_symmetry.space_group_name_H-M   'P 1'
#
loop_
_entity.id
_entity.type
_entity.pdbx_description
1 polymer ?
#
loop_
_entity_poly.entity_id
_entity_poly.type
_entity_poly.pdbx_seq_one_letter_code
_entity_poly.pdbx_strand_id
1 'polypeptide(L)'
;MEIAQSAVILRYLAKKHGLEAKTVKEQAVCDMYAEYIQDFIMNIRPWIWTITKNSSEEEKQEKFNNLFVPQVTENFGPIFQKQLEKSGTGYLVGELTWADFMLAEWSDKIVTVGKSDILDNFPKILEHRNKILLLPNLQEYLKNRTDNKF
;
A
#
# COMPACT_ATOMS: atom_id res chain seq x y z
N MET A 1 -28.02 -5.58 -6.73
CA MET A 1 -26.86 -5.18 -7.55
C MET A 1 -25.62 -5.73 -6.88
N GLU A 2 -24.77 -6.41 -7.63
CA GLU A 2 -23.49 -6.93 -7.16
C GLU A 2 -22.37 -6.04 -7.68
N ILE A 3 -21.34 -5.79 -6.87
CA ILE A 3 -20.18 -4.95 -7.23
C ILE A 3 -18.93 -5.84 -7.14
N ALA A 4 -18.11 -5.79 -8.19
CA ALA A 4 -16.82 -6.47 -8.26
C ALA A 4 -15.68 -5.45 -8.42
N GLN A 5 -14.43 -5.94 -8.45
CA GLN A 5 -13.18 -5.16 -8.41
C GLN A 5 -12.90 -4.52 -7.06
N SER A 6 -11.77 -4.89 -6.44
CA SER A 6 -11.39 -4.47 -5.09
C SER A 6 -11.34 -2.96 -4.93
N ALA A 7 -10.73 -2.23 -5.87
CA ALA A 7 -10.66 -0.77 -5.84
C ALA A 7 -12.04 -0.11 -5.97
N VAL A 8 -12.94 -0.68 -6.78
CA VAL A 8 -14.31 -0.18 -6.93
C VAL A 8 -15.11 -0.38 -5.64
N ILE A 9 -14.98 -1.56 -5.02
CA ILE A 9 -15.62 -1.87 -3.73
C ILE A 9 -15.09 -0.95 -2.64
N LEU A 10 -13.76 -0.75 -2.55
CA LEU A 10 -13.14 0.14 -1.57
C LEU A 10 -13.62 1.58 -1.74
N ARG A 11 -13.64 2.11 -2.98
CA ARG A 11 -14.13 3.47 -3.27
C ARG A 11 -15.61 3.62 -2.93
N TYR A 12 -16.43 2.62 -3.24
CA TYR A 12 -17.86 2.62 -2.88
C TYR A 12 -18.06 2.69 -1.36
N LEU A 13 -17.32 1.88 -0.60
CA LEU A 13 -17.36 1.91 0.87
C LEU A 13 -16.82 3.24 1.41
N ALA A 14 -15.74 3.76 0.81
CA ALA A 14 -15.16 5.03 1.21
C ALA A 14 -16.18 6.16 1.16
N LYS A 15 -16.92 6.25 0.05
CA LYS A 15 -17.99 7.22 -0.13
C LYS A 15 -19.10 7.07 0.91
N LYS A 16 -19.52 5.83 1.19
CA LYS A 16 -20.56 5.54 2.19
C LYS A 16 -20.15 5.92 3.62
N HIS A 17 -18.86 5.85 3.92
CA HIS A 17 -18.32 6.01 5.26
C HIS A 17 -17.48 7.28 5.47
N GLY A 18 -17.51 8.23 4.52
CA GLY A 18 -16.84 9.52 4.66
C GLY A 18 -15.30 9.46 4.55
N LEU A 19 -14.78 8.47 3.84
CA LEU A 19 -13.34 8.29 3.54
C LEU A 19 -13.00 8.60 2.07
N GLU A 20 -13.91 9.25 1.36
CA GLU A 20 -13.67 9.81 0.03
C GLU A 20 -13.17 11.25 0.17
N ALA A 21 -12.26 11.69 -0.69
CA ALA A 21 -11.75 13.05 -0.65
C ALA A 21 -12.85 14.09 -0.93
N LYS A 22 -12.66 15.30 -0.41
CA LYS A 22 -13.72 16.34 -0.38
C LYS A 22 -14.05 16.92 -1.74
N THR A 23 -13.05 17.05 -2.62
CA THR A 23 -13.24 17.63 -3.95
C THR A 23 -13.03 16.58 -5.05
N VAL A 24 -13.73 16.74 -6.17
CA VAL A 24 -13.59 15.85 -7.35
C VAL A 24 -12.13 15.75 -7.82
N LYS A 25 -11.37 16.85 -7.72
CA LYS A 25 -9.95 16.86 -8.08
C LYS A 25 -9.13 16.00 -7.12
N GLU A 26 -9.34 16.13 -5.81
CA GLU A 26 -8.65 15.29 -4.83
C GLU A 26 -9.05 13.82 -4.94
N GLN A 27 -10.31 13.53 -5.27
CA GLN A 27 -10.79 12.17 -5.55
C GLN A 27 -10.01 11.56 -6.71
N ALA A 28 -9.86 12.28 -7.82
CA ALA A 28 -9.07 11.82 -8.96
C ALA A 28 -7.59 11.59 -8.60
N VAL A 29 -7.02 12.40 -7.70
CA VAL A 29 -5.65 12.20 -7.20
C VAL A 29 -5.57 10.94 -6.31
N CYS A 30 -6.57 10.68 -5.46
CA CYS A 30 -6.66 9.44 -4.69
C CYS A 30 -6.72 8.22 -5.62
N ASP A 31 -7.57 8.29 -6.65
CA ASP A 31 -7.70 7.23 -7.66
C ASP A 31 -6.36 6.97 -8.35
N MET A 32 -5.67 8.02 -8.80
CA MET A 32 -4.36 7.90 -9.44
C MET A 32 -3.34 7.17 -8.55
N TYR A 33 -3.25 7.52 -7.26
CA TYR A 33 -2.34 6.84 -6.34
C TYR A 33 -2.76 5.41 -6.03
N ALA A 34 -4.06 5.12 -5.96
CA ALA A 34 -4.54 3.76 -5.84
C ALA A 34 -4.19 2.90 -7.07
N GLU A 35 -4.31 3.45 -8.27
CA GLU A 35 -3.90 2.77 -9.51
C GLU A 35 -2.37 2.56 -9.56
N TYR A 36 -1.55 3.53 -9.13
CA TYR A 36 -0.09 3.31 -9.00
C TYR A 36 0.26 2.19 -8.03
N ILE A 37 -0.50 2.02 -6.94
CA ILE A 37 -0.34 0.88 -6.04
C ILE A 37 -0.71 -0.41 -6.78
N GLN A 38 -1.80 -0.44 -7.55
CA GLN A 38 -2.18 -1.62 -8.34
C GLN A 38 -1.12 -2.00 -9.37
N ASP A 39 -0.57 -1.03 -10.08
CA ASP A 39 0.53 -1.25 -11.04
C ASP A 39 1.76 -1.83 -10.34
N PHE A 40 2.13 -1.29 -9.17
CA PHE A 40 3.21 -1.84 -8.35
C PHE A 40 2.96 -3.31 -8.00
N ILE A 41 1.76 -3.64 -7.49
CA ILE A 41 1.37 -5.02 -7.13
C ILE A 41 1.49 -5.95 -8.33
N MET A 42 1.00 -5.50 -9.49
CA MET A 42 1.07 -6.28 -10.73
C MET A 42 2.52 -6.51 -11.16
N ASN A 43 3.39 -5.51 -11.01
CA ASN A 43 4.81 -5.62 -11.36
C ASN A 43 5.57 -6.56 -10.42
N ILE A 44 5.27 -6.58 -9.12
CA ILE A 44 5.92 -7.49 -8.16
C ILE A 44 5.26 -8.88 -8.08
N ARG A 45 4.17 -9.11 -8.82
CA ARG A 45 3.43 -10.37 -8.81
C ARG A 45 4.29 -11.62 -9.05
N PRO A 46 5.30 -11.62 -9.96
CA PRO A 46 6.21 -12.75 -10.08
C PRO A 46 6.95 -13.07 -8.78
N TRP A 47 7.39 -12.06 -8.02
CA TRP A 47 7.99 -12.27 -6.69
C TRP A 47 6.96 -12.77 -5.67
N ILE A 48 5.75 -12.24 -5.66
CA ILE A 48 4.66 -12.74 -4.79
C ILE A 48 4.41 -14.24 -5.04
N TRP A 49 4.49 -14.69 -6.30
CA TRP A 49 4.32 -16.11 -6.63
C TRP A 49 5.42 -17.00 -6.08
N THR A 50 6.68 -16.54 -6.01
CA THR A 50 7.76 -17.36 -5.48
C THR A 50 7.63 -17.60 -3.97
N ILE A 51 7.04 -16.65 -3.23
CA ILE A 51 6.85 -16.75 -1.77
C ILE A 51 5.52 -17.37 -1.35
N THR A 52 4.54 -17.43 -2.26
CA THR A 52 3.22 -18.08 -2.02
C THR A 52 3.12 -19.50 -2.56
N LYS A 53 4.08 -19.92 -3.41
CA LYS A 53 4.15 -21.28 -3.97
C LYS A 53 5.42 -22.00 -3.51
N ASN A 54 5.52 -23.30 -3.82
CA ASN A 54 6.71 -24.12 -3.56
C ASN A 54 7.84 -23.84 -4.57
N SER A 55 8.29 -22.59 -4.67
CA SER A 55 9.48 -22.21 -5.45
C SER A 55 10.77 -22.52 -4.69
N SER A 56 11.87 -22.68 -5.43
CA SER A 56 13.20 -22.84 -4.84
C SER A 56 13.66 -21.54 -4.16
N GLU A 57 14.58 -21.65 -3.21
CA GLU A 57 15.13 -20.47 -2.54
C GLU A 57 15.94 -19.58 -3.50
N GLU A 58 16.58 -20.18 -4.49
CA GLU A 58 17.29 -19.47 -5.57
C GLU A 58 16.33 -18.59 -6.38
N GLU A 59 15.17 -19.13 -6.79
CA GLU A 59 14.16 -18.38 -7.55
C GLU A 59 13.58 -17.23 -6.71
N LYS A 60 13.32 -17.47 -5.41
CA LYS A 60 12.85 -16.42 -4.49
C LYS A 60 13.87 -15.29 -4.38
N GLN A 61 15.14 -15.63 -4.18
CA GLN A 61 16.21 -14.66 -4.02
C GLN A 61 16.49 -13.88 -5.31
N GLU A 62 16.41 -14.53 -6.47
CA GLU A 62 16.52 -13.88 -7.78
C GLU A 62 15.41 -12.85 -7.97
N LYS A 63 14.13 -13.21 -7.78
CA LYS A 63 13.00 -12.28 -7.92
C LYS A 63 13.00 -11.20 -6.84
N PHE A 64 13.45 -11.52 -5.64
CA PHE A 64 13.59 -10.53 -4.58
C PHE A 64 14.59 -9.44 -4.99
N ASN A 65 15.81 -9.80 -5.38
CA ASN A 65 16.86 -8.84 -5.69
C ASN A 65 16.66 -8.11 -7.03
N ASN A 66 16.20 -8.80 -8.06
CA ASN A 66 16.16 -8.25 -9.42
C ASN A 66 14.80 -7.67 -9.82
N LEU A 67 13.75 -7.90 -9.02
CA LEU A 67 12.41 -7.39 -9.30
C LEU A 67 11.83 -6.64 -8.10
N PHE A 68 11.63 -7.30 -6.96
CA PHE A 68 10.96 -6.67 -5.82
C PHE A 68 11.73 -5.45 -5.30
N VAL A 69 13.04 -5.60 -5.04
CA VAL A 69 13.86 -4.50 -4.51
C VAL A 69 13.84 -3.28 -5.43
N PRO A 70 14.17 -3.39 -6.75
CA PRO A 70 14.09 -2.25 -7.66
C PRO A 70 12.70 -1.64 -7.75
N GLN A 71 11.63 -2.44 -7.79
CA GLN A 71 10.26 -1.92 -7.83
C GLN A 71 9.93 -1.09 -6.58
N VAL A 72 10.44 -1.48 -5.42
CA VAL A 72 10.27 -0.69 -4.19
C VAL A 72 11.15 0.56 -4.21
N THR A 73 12.44 0.44 -4.53
CA THR A 73 13.41 1.54 -4.35
C THR A 73 13.41 2.57 -5.47
N GLU A 74 13.01 2.19 -6.68
CA GLU A 74 13.07 3.07 -7.87
C GLU A 74 11.68 3.58 -8.28
N ASN A 75 10.60 2.87 -7.94
CA ASN A 75 9.23 3.24 -8.30
C ASN A 75 8.39 3.60 -7.08
N PHE A 76 7.99 2.62 -6.26
CA PHE A 76 7.04 2.83 -5.16
C PHE A 76 7.55 3.87 -4.15
N GLY A 77 8.77 3.67 -3.63
CA GLY A 77 9.39 4.52 -2.63
C GLY A 77 9.44 6.00 -3.03
N PRO A 78 10.11 6.36 -4.14
CA PRO A 78 10.23 7.75 -4.56
C PRO A 78 8.88 8.44 -4.82
N ILE A 79 7.91 7.73 -5.41
CA ILE A 79 6.58 8.29 -5.71
C ILE A 79 5.84 8.66 -4.43
N PHE A 80 5.73 7.72 -3.48
CA PHE A 80 4.94 7.92 -2.28
C PHE A 80 5.65 8.80 -1.26
N GLN A 81 6.99 8.71 -1.15
CA GLN A 81 7.78 9.64 -0.35
C GLN A 81 7.50 11.09 -0.78
N LYS A 82 7.68 11.39 -2.07
CA LYS A 82 7.47 12.74 -2.61
C LYS A 82 6.03 13.22 -2.40
N GLN A 83 5.04 12.34 -2.58
CA GLN A 83 3.65 12.75 -2.40
C GLN A 83 3.33 13.06 -0.94
N LEU A 84 3.80 12.24 0.00
CA LEU A 84 3.56 12.46 1.43
C LEU A 84 4.26 13.75 1.91
N GLU A 85 5.46 14.03 1.42
CA GLU A 85 6.16 15.31 1.66
C GLU A 85 5.36 16.49 1.12
N LYS A 86 4.89 16.40 -0.13
CA LYS A 86 4.10 17.44 -0.78
C LYS A 86 2.76 17.68 -0.09
N SER A 87 2.09 16.61 0.35
CA SER A 87 0.80 16.70 1.04
C SER A 87 0.96 17.43 2.38
N GLY A 88 2.02 17.12 3.13
CA GLY A 88 2.33 17.77 4.41
C GLY A 88 1.38 17.44 5.56
N THR A 89 0.28 16.72 5.30
CA THR A 89 -0.72 16.33 6.32
C THR A 89 -0.44 14.96 6.94
N GLY A 90 0.51 14.22 6.37
CA GLY A 90 0.77 12.81 6.70
C GLY A 90 -0.29 11.85 6.16
N TYR A 91 -1.17 12.32 5.25
CA TYR A 91 -2.04 11.49 4.40
C TYR A 91 -1.70 11.75 2.94
N LEU A 92 -2.14 10.89 2.03
CA LEU A 92 -1.85 11.03 0.60
C LEU A 92 -2.47 12.30 0.01
N VAL A 93 -3.72 12.61 0.37
CA VAL A 93 -4.46 13.74 -0.19
C VAL A 93 -5.33 14.40 0.88
N GLY A 94 -4.86 15.52 1.44
CA GLY A 94 -5.62 16.29 2.41
C GLY A 94 -5.81 15.52 3.72
N GLU A 95 -6.95 14.86 3.88
CA GLU A 95 -7.33 14.10 5.08
C GLU A 95 -7.24 12.58 4.84
N LEU A 96 -7.63 11.78 5.84
CA LEU A 96 -7.65 10.32 5.73
C LEU A 96 -8.62 9.87 4.64
N THR A 97 -8.14 9.09 3.69
CA THR A 97 -8.94 8.51 2.60
C THR A 97 -8.72 7.01 2.46
N TRP A 98 -9.55 6.36 1.65
CA TRP A 98 -9.37 4.94 1.30
C TRP A 98 -8.02 4.62 0.64
N ALA A 99 -7.41 5.58 -0.08
CA ALA A 99 -6.10 5.41 -0.69
C ALA A 99 -4.98 5.26 0.36
N ASP A 100 -5.14 5.91 1.53
CA ASP A 100 -4.19 5.77 2.64
C ASP A 100 -4.17 4.35 3.20
N PHE A 101 -5.32 3.69 3.28
CA PHE A 101 -5.37 2.30 3.72
C PHE A 101 -4.67 1.36 2.74
N MET A 102 -4.79 1.61 1.43
CA MET A 102 -4.06 0.85 0.42
C MET A 102 -2.55 1.04 0.54
N LEU A 103 -2.09 2.28 0.70
CA LEU A 103 -0.66 2.56 0.86
C LEU A 103 -0.13 1.95 2.16
N ALA A 104 -0.87 2.06 3.26
CA ALA A 104 -0.44 1.53 4.54
C ALA A 104 -0.32 0.00 4.53
N GLU A 105 -1.29 -0.71 3.95
CA GLU A 105 -1.25 -2.17 3.83
C GLU A 105 -0.06 -2.63 2.98
N TRP A 106 0.18 -2.01 1.82
CA TRP A 106 1.32 -2.41 0.98
C TRP A 106 2.67 -2.00 1.56
N SER A 107 2.75 -0.87 2.26
CA SER A 107 3.92 -0.50 3.04
C SER A 107 4.17 -1.52 4.16
N ASP A 108 3.10 -2.01 4.81
CA ASP A 108 3.18 -3.07 5.82
C ASP A 108 3.70 -4.38 5.25
N LYS A 109 3.18 -4.82 4.09
CA LYS A 109 3.66 -6.03 3.41
C LYS A 109 5.12 -5.91 2.95
N ILE A 110 5.55 -4.73 2.50
CA ILE A 110 6.95 -4.48 2.12
C ILE A 110 7.87 -4.70 3.34
N VAL A 111 7.52 -4.15 4.51
CA VAL A 111 8.30 -4.29 5.74
C VAL A 111 8.25 -5.70 6.33
N THR A 112 7.07 -6.32 6.35
CA THR A 112 6.84 -7.59 7.08
C THR A 112 7.15 -8.84 6.26
N VAL A 113 6.99 -8.77 4.93
CA VAL A 113 7.16 -9.94 4.05
C VAL A 113 8.32 -9.77 3.07
N GLY A 114 8.57 -8.55 2.61
CA GLY A 114 9.70 -8.23 1.73
C GLY A 114 11.01 -8.22 2.50
N LYS A 115 11.32 -7.07 3.08
CA LYS A 115 12.50 -6.86 3.92
C LYS A 115 12.28 -5.64 4.80
N SER A 116 12.60 -5.76 6.09
CA SER A 116 12.23 -4.76 7.09
C SER A 116 12.85 -3.37 6.86
N ASP A 117 14.05 -3.31 6.30
CA ASP A 117 14.85 -2.08 6.16
C ASP A 117 14.70 -1.40 4.78
N ILE A 118 13.94 -2.00 3.84
CA ILE A 118 13.89 -1.50 2.46
C ILE A 118 13.24 -0.11 2.34
N LEU A 119 12.42 0.26 3.33
CA LEU A 119 11.77 1.56 3.40
C LEU A 119 12.51 2.58 4.29
N ASP A 120 13.68 2.24 4.83
CA ASP A 120 14.43 3.15 5.72
C ASP A 120 14.84 4.46 5.02
N ASN A 121 15.06 4.40 3.70
CA ASN A 121 15.33 5.59 2.86
C ASN A 121 14.07 6.39 2.51
N PHE A 122 12.88 5.93 2.90
CA PHE A 122 11.59 6.55 2.61
C PHE A 122 10.80 6.81 3.92
N PRO A 123 11.33 7.66 4.83
CA PRO A 123 10.80 7.81 6.18
C PRO A 123 9.35 8.30 6.21
N LYS A 124 8.89 9.06 5.20
CA LYS A 124 7.50 9.52 5.18
C LYS A 124 6.52 8.39 4.95
N ILE A 125 6.91 7.36 4.18
CA ILE A 125 6.10 6.16 4.01
C ILE A 125 5.99 5.40 5.34
N LEU A 126 7.09 5.27 6.09
CA LEU A 126 7.08 4.63 7.41
C LEU A 126 6.23 5.41 8.43
N GLU A 127 6.35 6.74 8.47
CA GLU A 127 5.51 7.61 9.28
C GLU A 127 4.02 7.44 8.94
N HIS A 128 3.69 7.45 7.64
CA HIS A 128 2.32 7.23 7.14
C HIS A 128 1.79 5.85 7.53
N ARG A 129 2.53 4.78 7.25
CA ARG A 129 2.18 3.40 7.64
C ARG A 129 1.83 3.33 9.12
N ASN A 130 2.71 3.85 9.98
CA ASN A 130 2.49 3.82 11.43
C ASN A 130 1.26 4.63 11.82
N LYS A 131 1.06 5.81 11.22
CA LYS A 131 -0.12 6.65 11.48
C LYS A 131 -1.43 5.92 11.16
N ILE A 132 -1.50 5.21 10.04
CA ILE A 132 -2.71 4.47 9.65
C ILE A 132 -2.90 3.21 10.51
N LEU A 133 -1.83 2.43 10.74
CA LEU A 133 -1.90 1.21 11.55
C LEU A 133 -2.21 1.49 13.03
N LEU A 134 -1.98 2.71 13.53
CA LEU A 134 -2.30 3.14 14.89
C LEU A 134 -3.68 3.79 15.03
N LEU A 135 -4.50 3.84 13.96
CA LEU A 135 -5.86 4.36 14.07
C LEU A 135 -6.67 3.55 15.10
N PRO A 136 -7.34 4.20 16.08
CA PRO A 136 -8.07 3.51 17.14
C PRO A 136 -9.10 2.51 16.61
N ASN A 137 -9.85 2.90 15.59
CA ASN A 137 -10.89 2.07 14.98
C ASN A 137 -10.33 0.85 14.21
N LEU A 138 -9.04 0.84 13.91
CA LEU A 138 -8.37 -0.25 13.20
C LEU A 138 -7.76 -1.28 14.16
N GLN A 139 -7.55 -0.92 15.44
CA GLN A 139 -6.84 -1.77 16.40
C GLN A 139 -7.54 -3.11 16.64
N GLU A 140 -8.86 -3.09 16.80
CA GLU A 140 -9.63 -4.32 17.04
C GLU A 140 -9.56 -5.27 15.83
N TYR A 141 -9.58 -4.72 14.61
CA TYR A 141 -9.40 -5.52 13.40
C TYR A 141 -7.98 -6.11 13.34
N LEU A 142 -6.94 -5.29 13.55
CA LEU A 142 -5.55 -5.75 13.45
C LEU A 142 -5.19 -6.80 14.51
N LYS A 143 -5.79 -6.72 15.70
CA LYS A 143 -5.59 -7.69 16.77
C LYS A 143 -6.22 -9.05 16.44
N ASN A 144 -7.36 -9.05 15.76
CA ASN A 144 -8.16 -10.26 15.52
C ASN A 144 -8.04 -10.82 14.09
N ARG A 145 -7.41 -10.09 13.16
CA ARG A 145 -7.21 -10.57 11.78
C ARG A 145 -6.31 -11.80 11.79
N THR A 146 -6.61 -12.77 10.93
CA THR A 146 -5.76 -13.93 10.72
C THR A 146 -4.39 -13.51 10.22
N ASP A 147 -3.33 -14.09 10.78
CA ASP A 147 -1.96 -13.87 10.32
C ASP A 147 -1.69 -14.69 9.04
N ASN A 148 -2.00 -14.07 7.90
CA ASN A 148 -1.70 -14.61 6.58
C ASN A 148 -0.54 -13.82 5.95
N LYS A 149 0.42 -14.55 5.35
CA LYS A 149 1.56 -13.93 4.62
C LYS A 149 1.08 -12.95 3.55
N PHE A 150 -0.01 -13.27 2.85
CA PHE A 150 -0.76 -12.38 1.95
C PHE A 150 -2.25 -12.65 2.10
#